data_AF-A0A1V9FF76-F1
#
_entry.id   AF-A0A1V9FF76-F1
#
_cell.length_a   1.000
_cell.length_b   1.000
_cell.length_c   1.000
_cell.angle_alpha   90.00
_cell.angle_beta   90.00
_cell.angle_gamma   90.00
#
_symmetry.space_group_name_H-M   'P 1'
#
loop_
_entity.id
_entity.type
_entity.pdbx_description
1 polymer ?
#
loop_
_entity_poly.entity_id
_entity_poly.type
_entity_poly.pdbx_seq_one_letter_code
_entity_poly.pdbx_strand_id
1 'polypeptide(L)'
;MSISPQRFTDVLKKVQLYADKRLGLKIVDTSDLDPYFKGDLDGVSIWIASALDDEEELFNVLHLVGHSIQWNVSNELRSLGSVLHEKPDDGTLLRLQQYEWEANCYGIRILHELEVFDLDEWLAAKYTEDMCYLTHYYKTGEKLKEITDVSRAYKFNRALQEKVVPGITPWANPEKRNGIVIDFTNAVGKKA
;
A
#
# COMPACT_ATOMS: atom_id res chain seq x y z
N MET A 1 -21.75 -3.32 10.87
CA MET A 1 -22.54 -3.03 9.64
C MET A 1 -21.60 -3.21 8.46
N SER A 2 -22.06 -3.77 7.34
CA SER A 2 -21.21 -3.88 6.15
C SER A 2 -20.96 -2.48 5.56
N ILE A 3 -19.70 -2.15 5.29
CA ILE A 3 -19.31 -0.91 4.60
C ILE A 3 -19.88 -0.99 3.17
N SER A 4 -20.50 0.10 2.69
CA SER A 4 -21.08 0.12 1.34
C SER A 4 -20.02 0.45 0.29
N PRO A 5 -20.16 -0.03 -0.96
CA PRO A 5 -19.26 0.37 -2.06
C PRO A 5 -19.17 1.89 -2.22
N GLN A 6 -20.30 2.60 -2.12
CA GLN A 6 -20.34 4.06 -2.17
C GLN A 6 -19.48 4.74 -1.09
N ARG A 7 -19.36 4.11 0.09
CA ARG A 7 -18.50 4.65 1.16
C ARG A 7 -17.04 4.65 0.72
N PHE A 8 -16.57 3.61 0.05
CA PHE A 8 -15.22 3.56 -0.50
C PHE A 8 -15.02 4.64 -1.58
N THR A 9 -15.97 4.80 -2.50
CA THR A 9 -15.95 5.87 -3.52
C THR A 9 -15.78 7.26 -2.89
N ASP A 10 -16.56 7.55 -1.84
CA ASP A 10 -16.58 8.86 -1.21
C ASP A 10 -15.27 9.15 -0.46
N VAL A 11 -14.71 8.14 0.22
CA VAL A 11 -13.45 8.26 0.94
C VAL A 11 -12.27 8.34 -0.02
N LEU A 12 -12.26 7.55 -1.09
CA LEU A 12 -11.25 7.59 -2.14
C LEU A 12 -11.08 8.99 -2.73
N LYS A 13 -12.18 9.65 -3.08
CA LYS A 13 -12.16 11.05 -3.56
C LYS A 13 -11.54 12.01 -2.55
N LYS A 14 -11.85 11.85 -1.25
CA LYS A 14 -11.26 12.68 -0.19
C LYS A 14 -9.77 12.44 -0.05
N VAL A 15 -9.33 11.18 -0.10
CA VAL A 15 -7.91 10.81 -0.01
C VAL A 15 -7.14 11.31 -1.23
N GLN A 16 -7.70 11.19 -2.43
CA GLN A 16 -7.10 11.73 -3.66
C GLN A 16 -6.91 13.25 -3.57
N LEU A 17 -7.94 13.97 -3.10
CA LEU A 17 -7.85 15.42 -2.89
C LEU A 17 -6.84 15.79 -1.80
N TYR A 18 -6.77 15.02 -0.72
CA TYR A 18 -5.77 15.19 0.33
C TYR A 18 -4.35 15.02 -0.23
N ALA A 19 -4.10 13.94 -0.99
CA ALA A 19 -2.79 13.69 -1.59
C ALA A 19 -2.34 14.83 -2.50
N ASP A 20 -3.23 15.35 -3.36
CA ASP A 20 -2.93 16.49 -4.23
C ASP A 20 -2.70 17.78 -3.43
N LYS A 21 -3.67 18.19 -2.59
CA LYS A 21 -3.65 19.51 -1.95
C LYS A 21 -2.70 19.61 -0.77
N ARG A 22 -2.57 18.54 0.01
CA ARG A 22 -1.77 18.55 1.24
C ARG A 22 -0.34 18.08 1.00
N LEU A 23 -0.15 17.11 0.12
CA LEU A 23 1.15 16.46 -0.10
C LEU A 23 1.78 16.80 -1.45
N GLY A 24 1.03 17.36 -2.40
CA GLY A 24 1.54 17.64 -3.75
C GLY A 24 1.74 16.37 -4.59
N LEU A 25 1.08 15.28 -4.23
CA LEU A 25 1.16 13.99 -4.92
C LEU A 25 0.05 13.89 -5.98
N LYS A 26 0.35 13.25 -7.11
CA LYS A 26 -0.61 13.02 -8.20
C LYS A 26 -1.00 11.56 -8.25
N ILE A 27 -2.30 11.25 -8.19
CA ILE A 27 -2.80 9.90 -8.40
C ILE A 27 -3.31 9.78 -9.83
N VAL A 28 -2.90 8.72 -10.53
CA VAL A 28 -3.14 8.52 -11.96
C VAL A 28 -3.60 7.09 -12.22
N ASP A 29 -4.83 6.93 -12.72
CA ASP A 29 -5.29 5.62 -13.18
C ASP A 29 -4.58 5.23 -14.47
N THR A 30 -4.15 3.98 -14.57
CA THR A 30 -3.40 3.47 -15.72
C THR A 30 -3.68 2.00 -16.00
N SER A 31 -3.58 1.62 -17.26
CA SER A 31 -3.53 0.22 -17.70
C SER A 31 -2.09 -0.25 -17.99
N ASP A 32 -1.11 0.62 -17.78
CA ASP A 32 0.32 0.38 -18.06
C ASP A 32 1.07 0.12 -16.74
N LEU A 33 0.81 -1.06 -16.18
CA LEU A 33 1.50 -1.63 -15.02
C LEU A 33 1.86 -3.08 -15.32
N ASP A 34 2.87 -3.60 -14.62
CA ASP A 34 3.13 -5.05 -14.61
C ASP A 34 1.86 -5.79 -14.14
N PRO A 35 1.50 -6.94 -14.72
CA PRO A 35 0.29 -7.68 -14.33
C PRO A 35 0.26 -8.18 -12.87
N TYR A 36 1.39 -8.09 -12.17
CA TYR A 36 1.52 -8.36 -10.74
C TYR A 36 1.68 -7.07 -9.92
N PHE A 37 1.29 -5.89 -10.42
CA PHE A 37 1.29 -4.63 -9.67
C PHE A 37 -0.05 -3.89 -9.78
N LYS A 38 -0.60 -3.51 -8.62
CA LYS A 38 -1.84 -2.72 -8.49
C LYS A 38 -1.57 -1.24 -8.49
N GLY A 39 -0.33 -0.89 -8.20
CA GLY A 39 0.13 0.46 -8.34
C GLY A 39 1.64 0.57 -8.23
N ASP A 40 2.11 1.78 -8.48
CA ASP A 40 3.51 2.12 -8.60
C ASP A 40 3.67 3.61 -8.27
N LEU A 41 4.88 4.06 -7.96
CA LEU A 41 5.15 5.45 -7.63
C LEU A 41 6.57 5.87 -8.00
N ASP A 42 6.76 7.17 -8.21
CA ASP A 42 8.08 7.78 -8.46
C ASP A 42 8.48 8.82 -7.40
N GLY A 43 7.64 9.00 -6.37
CA GLY A 43 7.80 10.02 -5.32
C GLY A 43 7.02 11.31 -5.54
N VAL A 44 6.44 11.52 -6.72
CA VAL A 44 5.53 12.64 -7.04
C VAL A 44 4.19 12.11 -7.54
N SER A 45 4.23 11.11 -8.40
CA SER A 45 3.06 10.46 -8.97
C SER A 45 2.92 9.06 -8.40
N ILE A 46 1.66 8.66 -8.23
CA ILE A 46 1.20 7.33 -7.87
C ILE A 46 0.33 6.87 -9.03
N TRP A 47 0.69 5.75 -9.63
CA TRP A 47 -0.10 5.12 -10.67
C TRP A 47 -0.88 3.96 -10.08
N ILE A 48 -2.17 3.87 -10.38
CA ILE A 48 -3.05 2.82 -9.88
C ILE A 48 -3.65 2.07 -11.06
N ALA A 49 -3.79 0.75 -10.94
CA ALA A 49 -4.41 -0.08 -11.95
C ALA A 49 -5.88 0.33 -12.15
N SER A 50 -6.27 0.67 -13.38
CA SER A 50 -7.61 1.16 -13.71
C SER A 50 -8.73 0.12 -13.62
N ALA A 51 -8.39 -1.14 -13.33
CA ALA A 51 -9.32 -2.26 -13.24
C ALA A 51 -9.76 -2.59 -11.80
N LEU A 52 -9.24 -1.87 -10.80
CA LEU A 52 -9.61 -2.08 -9.40
C LEU A 52 -11.02 -1.55 -9.13
N ASP A 53 -11.72 -2.21 -8.21
CA ASP A 53 -12.91 -1.60 -7.61
C ASP A 53 -12.50 -0.56 -6.55
N ASP A 54 -13.43 0.30 -6.16
CA ASP A 54 -13.15 1.43 -5.26
C ASP A 54 -12.64 1.00 -3.87
N GLU A 55 -12.98 -0.21 -3.39
CA GLU A 55 -12.45 -0.72 -2.12
C GLU A 55 -10.96 -1.03 -2.26
N GLU A 56 -10.60 -1.77 -3.31
CA GLU A 56 -9.22 -2.13 -3.59
C GLU A 56 -8.40 -0.90 -3.98
N GLU A 57 -8.95 0.01 -4.76
CA GLU A 57 -8.31 1.27 -5.13
C GLU A 57 -8.01 2.12 -3.90
N LEU A 58 -8.98 2.27 -2.98
CA LEU A 58 -8.78 3.02 -1.74
C LEU A 58 -7.62 2.47 -0.91
N PHE A 59 -7.55 1.15 -0.75
CA PHE A 59 -6.44 0.53 -0.02
C PHE A 59 -5.09 0.84 -0.69
N ASN A 60 -5.00 0.61 -2.00
CA ASN A 60 -3.75 0.84 -2.76
C ASN A 60 -3.33 2.31 -2.74
N VAL A 61 -4.28 3.24 -2.87
CA VAL A 61 -4.01 4.67 -2.77
C VAL A 61 -3.50 5.05 -1.39
N LEU A 62 -4.17 4.65 -0.31
CA LEU A 62 -3.72 4.94 1.06
C LEU A 62 -2.31 4.38 1.32
N HIS A 63 -2.08 3.14 0.89
CA HIS A 63 -0.82 2.45 1.06
C HIS A 63 0.32 3.12 0.28
N LEU A 64 0.11 3.42 -1.00
CA LEU A 64 1.09 4.11 -1.86
C LEU A 64 1.34 5.57 -1.47
N VAL A 65 0.34 6.26 -0.90
CA VAL A 65 0.55 7.58 -0.29
C VAL A 65 1.47 7.44 0.93
N GLY A 66 1.27 6.41 1.75
CA GLY A 66 2.18 6.09 2.86
C GLY A 66 3.62 5.86 2.40
N HIS A 67 3.82 5.07 1.34
CA HIS A 67 5.14 4.88 0.75
C HIS A 67 5.70 6.15 0.10
N SER A 68 4.87 6.99 -0.52
CA SER A 68 5.29 8.28 -1.06
C SER A 68 5.76 9.24 0.03
N ILE A 69 5.15 9.20 1.23
CA ILE A 69 5.66 9.93 2.39
C ILE A 69 7.04 9.39 2.76
N GLN A 70 7.19 8.08 2.96
CA GLN A 70 8.48 7.45 3.29
C GLN A 70 9.58 7.77 2.26
N TRP A 71 9.22 7.75 0.97
CA TRP A 71 10.07 8.09 -0.15
C TRP A 71 10.63 9.51 -0.04
N ASN A 72 9.80 10.46 0.36
CA ASN A 72 10.16 11.88 0.39
C ASN A 72 10.84 12.32 1.69
N VAL A 73 10.72 11.55 2.77
CA VAL A 73 11.33 11.91 4.07
C VAL A 73 12.73 11.32 4.27
N SER A 74 13.07 10.23 3.57
CA SER A 74 14.36 9.56 3.77
C SER A 74 14.87 8.88 2.49
N ASN A 75 16.11 9.21 2.11
CA ASN A 75 16.82 8.51 1.03
C ASN A 75 16.96 7.02 1.32
N GLU A 76 17.15 6.66 2.58
CA GLU A 76 17.31 5.26 3.00
C GLU A 76 15.98 4.48 2.84
N LEU A 77 14.85 5.08 3.21
CA LEU A 77 13.52 4.46 3.02
C LEU A 77 13.16 4.38 1.53
N ARG A 78 13.52 5.41 0.76
CA ARG A 78 13.42 5.39 -0.69
C ARG A 78 14.19 4.21 -1.29
N SER A 79 15.46 4.06 -0.95
CA SER A 79 16.28 2.96 -1.44
C SER A 79 15.72 1.60 -1.04
N LEU A 80 15.16 1.48 0.17
CA LEU A 80 14.53 0.24 0.64
C LEU A 80 13.33 -0.16 -0.23
N GLY A 81 12.42 0.77 -0.50
CA GLY A 81 11.20 0.54 -1.30
C GLY A 81 11.42 0.52 -2.82
N SER A 82 12.62 0.87 -3.30
CA SER A 82 12.95 0.90 -4.74
C SER A 82 13.45 -0.45 -5.29
N VAL A 83 13.50 -1.48 -4.45
CA VAL A 83 14.09 -2.78 -4.76
C VAL A 83 13.11 -3.88 -4.34
N LEU A 84 12.88 -4.84 -5.24
CA LEU A 84 12.20 -6.08 -4.90
C LEU A 84 13.19 -7.01 -4.18
N HIS A 85 12.91 -7.32 -2.92
CA HIS A 85 13.75 -8.19 -2.10
C HIS A 85 13.26 -9.63 -2.19
N GLU A 86 13.97 -10.49 -2.93
CA GLU A 86 13.74 -11.92 -2.89
C GLU A 86 14.60 -12.56 -1.80
N LYS A 87 13.99 -13.37 -0.91
CA LYS A 87 14.68 -14.11 0.15
C LYS A 87 15.62 -13.24 1.01
N PRO A 88 15.13 -12.10 1.55
CA PRO A 88 15.93 -11.27 2.44
C PRO A 88 16.33 -12.04 3.70
N ASP A 89 17.47 -11.66 4.29
CA ASP A 89 17.84 -12.11 5.63
C ASP A 89 16.83 -11.62 6.68
N ASP A 90 16.85 -12.21 7.88
CA ASP A 90 15.85 -11.91 8.91
C ASP A 90 15.86 -10.44 9.35
N GLY A 91 17.04 -9.80 9.33
CA GLY A 91 17.16 -8.37 9.66
C GLY A 91 16.49 -7.47 8.62
N THR A 92 16.72 -7.77 7.35
CA THR A 92 16.10 -7.07 6.21
C THR A 92 14.60 -7.34 6.15
N LEU A 93 14.18 -8.59 6.41
CA LEU A 93 12.76 -8.94 6.50
C LEU A 93 12.04 -8.14 7.59
N LEU A 94 12.59 -8.07 8.80
CA LEU A 94 12.00 -7.28 9.88
C LEU A 94 11.88 -5.81 9.50
N ARG A 95 12.90 -5.29 8.81
CA ARG A 95 12.93 -3.91 8.34
C ARG A 95 11.89 -3.63 7.25
N LEU A 96 11.67 -4.57 6.33
CA LEU A 96 10.60 -4.51 5.34
C LEU A 96 9.22 -4.55 6.02
N GLN A 97 9.00 -5.47 6.97
CA GLN A 97 7.74 -5.51 7.73
C GLN A 97 7.46 -4.20 8.49
N GLN A 98 8.50 -3.56 9.04
CA GLN A 98 8.39 -2.24 9.67
C GLN A 98 8.07 -1.13 8.66
N TYR A 99 8.64 -1.21 7.45
CA TYR A 99 8.37 -0.29 6.34
C TYR A 99 6.90 -0.37 5.91
N GLU A 100 6.37 -1.57 5.70
CA GLU A 100 4.96 -1.79 5.32
C GLU A 100 3.98 -1.35 6.40
N TRP A 101 4.27 -1.69 7.66
CA TRP A 101 3.46 -1.25 8.78
C TRP A 101 3.40 0.28 8.88
N GLU A 102 4.53 0.96 8.68
CA GLU A 102 4.59 2.41 8.74
C GLU A 102 3.82 3.10 7.61
N ALA A 103 3.84 2.56 6.39
CA ALA A 103 3.02 3.09 5.30
C ALA A 103 1.52 3.07 5.65
N ASN A 104 1.05 1.97 6.23
CA ASN A 104 -0.34 1.82 6.68
C ASN A 104 -0.68 2.69 7.90
N CYS A 105 0.31 3.01 8.74
CA CYS A 105 0.17 3.97 9.84
C CYS A 105 -0.03 5.41 9.37
N TYR A 106 0.52 5.80 8.21
CA TYR A 106 0.14 7.04 7.56
C TYR A 106 -1.28 6.96 6.98
N GLY A 107 -1.66 5.81 6.41
CA GLY A 107 -3.01 5.56 5.91
C GLY A 107 -4.10 5.80 6.96
N ILE A 108 -3.98 5.20 8.14
CA ILE A 108 -4.95 5.39 9.23
C ILE A 108 -4.97 6.85 9.72
N ARG A 109 -3.80 7.50 9.80
CA ARG A 109 -3.73 8.92 10.15
C ARG A 109 -4.49 9.80 9.15
N ILE A 110 -4.33 9.55 7.86
CA ILE A 110 -5.00 10.32 6.80
C ILE A 110 -6.51 10.13 6.88
N LEU A 111 -7.00 8.91 7.11
CA LEU A 111 -8.41 8.65 7.32
C LEU A 111 -8.96 9.49 8.49
N HIS A 112 -8.26 9.51 9.62
CA HIS A 112 -8.67 10.29 10.79
C HIS A 112 -8.63 11.80 10.55
N GLU A 113 -7.65 12.32 9.80
CA GLU A 113 -7.61 13.74 9.39
C GLU A 113 -8.77 14.12 8.47
N LEU A 114 -9.34 13.15 7.76
CA LEU A 114 -10.53 13.29 6.92
C LEU A 114 -11.84 12.96 7.65
N GLU A 115 -11.77 12.77 8.98
CA GLU A 115 -12.87 12.40 9.87
C GLU A 115 -13.53 11.05 9.49
N VAL A 116 -12.73 10.11 8.99
CA VAL A 116 -13.13 8.75 8.64
C VAL A 116 -12.55 7.80 9.68
N PHE A 117 -13.40 7.30 10.58
CA PHE A 117 -13.03 6.36 11.66
C PHE A 117 -13.72 4.99 11.51
N ASP A 118 -14.73 4.91 10.65
CA ASP A 118 -15.51 3.70 10.38
C ASP A 118 -14.77 2.67 9.52
N LEU A 119 -13.55 2.99 9.06
CA LEU A 119 -12.73 2.15 8.18
C LEU A 119 -11.48 1.57 8.87
N ASP A 120 -11.26 1.81 10.17
CA ASP A 120 -10.05 1.38 10.89
C ASP A 120 -9.86 -0.14 10.86
N GLU A 121 -10.92 -0.88 11.20
CA GLU A 121 -10.89 -2.35 11.20
C GLU A 121 -10.67 -2.91 9.79
N TRP A 122 -11.28 -2.27 8.78
CA TRP A 122 -11.10 -2.63 7.37
C TRP A 122 -9.65 -2.43 6.93
N LEU A 123 -9.05 -1.27 7.22
CA LEU A 123 -7.67 -0.98 6.85
C LEU A 123 -6.69 -1.94 7.53
N ALA A 124 -6.90 -2.24 8.82
CA ALA A 124 -6.08 -3.22 9.55
C ALA A 124 -6.18 -4.63 8.94
N ALA A 125 -7.37 -5.03 8.47
CA ALA A 125 -7.57 -6.30 7.79
C ALA A 125 -6.86 -6.34 6.43
N LYS A 126 -6.99 -5.29 5.61
CA LYS A 126 -6.30 -5.18 4.31
C LYS A 126 -4.78 -5.18 4.47
N TYR A 127 -4.24 -4.44 5.46
CA TYR A 127 -2.82 -4.50 5.82
C TYR A 127 -2.37 -5.92 6.18
N THR A 128 -3.15 -6.64 6.99
CA THR A 128 -2.80 -8.01 7.39
C THR A 128 -2.78 -8.97 6.20
N GLU A 129 -3.73 -8.82 5.27
CA GLU A 129 -3.79 -9.56 4.01
C GLU A 129 -2.56 -9.27 3.14
N ASP A 130 -2.23 -7.99 2.95
CA ASP A 130 -1.05 -7.55 2.20
C ASP A 130 0.27 -8.12 2.78
N MET A 131 0.43 -8.03 4.11
CA MET A 131 1.58 -8.64 4.80
C MET A 131 1.68 -10.15 4.59
N CYS A 132 0.54 -10.86 4.49
CA CYS A 132 0.55 -12.28 4.20
C CYS A 132 1.10 -12.55 2.80
N TYR A 133 0.70 -11.77 1.81
CA TYR A 133 1.19 -11.92 0.45
C TYR A 133 2.69 -11.59 0.33
N LEU A 134 3.11 -10.45 0.89
CA LEU A 134 4.51 -10.05 0.90
C LEU A 134 5.39 -11.07 1.62
N THR A 135 4.92 -11.64 2.72
CA THR A 135 5.69 -12.65 3.47
C THR A 135 5.89 -13.93 2.69
N HIS A 136 4.87 -14.37 1.93
CA HIS A 136 5.06 -15.49 1.02
C HIS A 136 6.17 -15.16 0.00
N TYR A 137 6.03 -14.03 -0.70
CA TYR A 137 6.99 -13.59 -1.71
C TYR A 137 8.41 -13.48 -1.14
N TYR A 138 8.59 -12.86 0.02
CA TYR A 138 9.90 -12.74 0.66
C TYR A 138 10.50 -14.10 1.02
N LYS A 139 9.70 -15.11 1.36
CA LYS A 139 10.24 -16.43 1.76
C LYS A 139 10.49 -17.35 0.58
N THR A 140 9.70 -17.26 -0.49
CA THR A 140 9.76 -18.22 -1.61
C THR A 140 10.34 -17.61 -2.88
N GLY A 141 10.21 -16.30 -3.07
CA GLY A 141 10.41 -15.59 -4.34
C GLY A 141 9.23 -15.74 -5.30
N GLU A 142 8.20 -16.49 -4.92
CA GLU A 142 7.05 -16.76 -5.77
C GLU A 142 5.99 -15.70 -5.60
N LYS A 143 5.44 -15.26 -6.74
CA LYS A 143 4.34 -14.31 -6.81
C LYS A 143 3.01 -15.08 -6.80
N LEU A 144 2.40 -15.25 -5.62
CA LEU A 144 1.15 -16.00 -5.46
C LEU A 144 -0.03 -15.12 -5.04
N LYS A 145 -1.19 -15.39 -5.63
CA LYS A 145 -2.46 -14.67 -5.37
C LYS A 145 -3.31 -15.28 -4.25
N GLU A 146 -2.70 -16.09 -3.38
CA GLU A 146 -3.39 -16.73 -2.25
C GLU A 146 -2.59 -16.70 -0.94
N ILE A 147 -3.31 -16.67 0.19
CA ILE A 147 -2.71 -16.75 1.53
C ILE A 147 -2.34 -18.21 1.82
N THR A 148 -1.04 -18.48 1.78
CA THR A 148 -0.44 -19.82 1.98
C THR A 148 -0.16 -20.14 3.45
N ASP A 149 0.14 -21.42 3.74
CA ASP A 149 0.59 -21.83 5.08
C ASP A 149 1.90 -21.15 5.50
N VAL A 150 2.76 -20.77 4.54
CA VAL A 150 4.00 -20.02 4.79
C VAL A 150 3.69 -18.68 5.46
N SER A 151 2.69 -17.94 4.98
CA SER A 151 2.32 -16.65 5.55
C SER A 151 1.49 -16.79 6.82
N ARG A 152 0.63 -17.82 6.93
CA ARG A 152 -0.13 -18.11 8.16
C ARG A 152 0.74 -18.48 9.37
N ALA A 153 1.98 -18.90 9.14
CA ALA A 153 2.95 -19.12 10.22
C ALA A 153 3.32 -17.81 10.95
N TYR A 154 3.05 -16.66 10.36
CA TYR A 154 3.33 -15.33 10.93
C TYR A 154 2.05 -14.72 11.50
N LYS A 155 2.20 -13.98 12.61
CA LYS A 155 1.12 -13.22 13.22
C LYS A 155 1.40 -11.73 13.06
N PHE A 156 0.71 -11.09 12.13
CA PHE A 156 0.72 -9.62 11.97
C PHE A 156 -0.28 -8.99 12.96
N ASN A 157 -0.02 -9.14 14.25
CA ASN A 157 -0.89 -8.65 15.32
C ASN A 157 -0.56 -7.22 15.77
N ARG A 158 0.37 -6.56 15.07
CA ARG A 158 0.75 -5.20 15.39
C ARG A 158 -0.35 -4.25 14.94
N ALA A 159 -1.04 -3.65 15.91
CA ALA A 159 -2.05 -2.64 15.63
C ALA A 159 -1.45 -1.48 14.82
N LEU A 160 -2.22 -0.97 13.86
CA LEU A 160 -1.89 0.30 13.20
C LEU A 160 -1.93 1.42 14.25
N GLN A 161 -0.99 2.33 14.14
CA GLN A 161 -0.88 3.49 15.02
C GLN A 161 -0.85 4.74 14.15
N GLU A 162 -1.45 5.83 14.60
CA GLU A 162 -1.32 7.08 13.86
C GLU A 162 0.13 7.55 13.86
N LYS A 163 0.68 7.78 12.66
CA LYS A 163 1.95 8.48 12.49
C LYS A 163 1.70 9.85 11.90
N VAL A 164 2.26 10.87 12.53
CA VAL A 164 2.18 12.26 12.07
C VAL A 164 2.67 12.34 10.63
N VAL A 165 1.83 12.85 9.73
CA VAL A 165 2.22 13.09 8.34
C VAL A 165 3.17 14.30 8.30
N PRO A 166 4.46 14.10 7.95
CA PRO A 166 5.42 15.19 7.93
C PRO A 166 5.15 16.11 6.74
N GLY A 167 5.62 17.36 6.83
CA GLY A 167 5.70 18.23 5.66
C GLY A 167 6.73 17.68 4.68
N ILE A 168 6.29 17.30 3.49
CA ILE A 168 7.16 16.78 2.42
C ILE A 168 7.23 17.76 1.25
N THR A 169 8.35 17.73 0.53
CA THR A 169 8.46 18.30 -0.81
C THR A 169 8.64 17.13 -1.78
N PRO A 170 7.62 16.81 -2.60
CA PRO A 170 7.69 15.69 -3.52
C PRO A 170 8.92 15.76 -4.45
N TRP A 171 9.64 14.65 -4.54
CA TRP A 171 10.82 14.49 -5.35
C TRP A 171 10.66 13.28 -6.26
N ALA A 172 10.64 13.54 -7.58
CA ALA A 172 10.49 12.51 -8.58
C ALA A 172 11.82 11.80 -8.81
N ASN A 173 11.78 10.47 -8.94
CA ASN A 173 12.92 9.71 -9.40
C ASN A 173 13.28 10.10 -10.84
N PRO A 174 14.48 10.64 -11.12
CA PRO A 174 14.86 10.96 -12.49
C PRO A 174 15.15 9.72 -13.34
N GLU A 175 15.38 8.54 -12.73
CA GLU A 175 15.98 7.41 -13.44
C GLU A 175 15.10 6.17 -13.65
N LYS A 176 13.98 5.97 -12.90
CA LYS A 176 13.00 4.87 -13.17
C LYS A 176 11.77 4.85 -12.24
N ARG A 177 10.68 4.29 -12.77
CA ARG A 177 9.54 3.69 -12.05
C ARG A 177 9.92 2.26 -11.67
N ASN A 178 9.90 1.90 -10.39
CA ASN A 178 10.42 0.61 -9.91
C ASN A 178 9.38 -0.27 -9.17
N GLY A 179 8.09 0.08 -9.17
CA GLY A 179 7.02 -0.77 -8.65
C GLY A 179 7.15 -1.01 -7.15
N ILE A 180 6.55 -0.15 -6.32
CA ILE A 180 6.66 -0.30 -4.85
C ILE A 180 5.60 -1.25 -4.28
N VAL A 181 4.47 -1.48 -4.97
CA VAL A 181 3.36 -2.28 -4.44
C VAL A 181 3.09 -3.51 -5.27
N ILE A 182 3.24 -4.68 -4.64
CA ILE A 182 2.98 -5.99 -5.25
C ILE A 182 1.47 -6.31 -5.26
N ASP A 183 0.91 -6.63 -6.42
CA ASP A 183 -0.48 -7.11 -6.63
C ASP A 183 -0.62 -8.60 -6.38
N PHE A 184 -1.59 -8.99 -5.56
CA PHE A 184 -1.95 -10.39 -5.36
C PHE A 184 -3.47 -10.71 -5.19
N THR A 185 -4.43 -9.99 -5.81
CA THR A 185 -5.86 -10.39 -5.72
C THR A 185 -6.58 -10.37 -7.11
N ASN A 186 -7.69 -11.07 -7.41
CA ASN A 186 -8.86 -11.46 -6.60
C ASN A 186 -9.24 -12.95 -6.60
N ALA A 187 -9.79 -13.34 -5.46
CA ALA A 187 -10.34 -14.64 -5.12
C ALA A 187 -11.32 -15.19 -6.17
N VAL A 188 -11.08 -16.46 -6.53
CA VAL A 188 -12.07 -17.46 -6.96
C VAL A 188 -13.25 -16.89 -7.73
N GLY A 189 -13.11 -16.90 -9.06
CA GLY A 189 -14.27 -17.02 -9.94
C GLY A 189 -15.20 -18.09 -9.36
N LYS A 190 -16.43 -17.65 -9.10
CA LYS A 190 -17.57 -18.46 -8.62
C LYS A 190 -17.47 -19.92 -9.08
N LYS A 191 -17.70 -20.82 -8.12
CA LYS A 191 -18.01 -22.24 -8.33
C LYS A 191 -18.74 -22.49 -9.67
N ALA A 192 -18.18 -23.40 -10.46
CA ALA A 192 -18.91 -24.46 -11.12
C ALA A 192 -18.09 -25.75 -10.97
#